data_AF-A0A833M8K4-F1
#
_entry.id   AF-A0A833M8K4-F1
#
_cell.length_a   1.000
_cell.length_b   1.000
_cell.length_c   1.000
_cell.angle_alpha   90.00
_cell.angle_beta   90.00
_cell.angle_gamma   90.00
#
_symmetry.space_group_name_H-M   'P 1'
#
loop_
_entity.id
_entity.type
_entity.pdbx_description
1 polymer ?
#
loop_
_entity_poly.entity_id
_entity_poly.type
_entity_poly.pdbx_seq_one_letter_code
_entity_poly.pdbx_strand_id
1 'polypeptide(L)'
;MIFIKKSKEVKITTQMMVYGSAAIALAFILSYVRLYRLPQGGTVTPASMLPMIIFSVMFGPIPGIIAGFAYGLLQYMQDGYVVHWAQFLLDYPIAFSLLGLAGLFRKNLLAATFIAGFGKFIMHFLSGIIFFSEYAPEGTPVAIYSLVYNGSFMLADILICAAIVLVPQINKMFNNLKSNVTTRR
;
A
#
# COMPACT_ATOMS: atom_id res chain seq x y z
N MET A 1 1.53 22.69 -19.39
CA MET A 1 0.42 23.35 -18.68
C MET A 1 -0.82 22.50 -18.90
N ILE A 2 -1.25 21.69 -17.91
CA ILE A 2 -2.60 21.09 -17.80
C ILE A 2 -2.69 20.23 -16.52
N PHE A 3 -3.72 20.51 -15.71
CA PHE A 3 -4.30 19.77 -14.57
C PHE A 3 -3.53 19.59 -13.24
N ILE A 4 -3.14 20.69 -12.59
CA ILE A 4 -3.35 20.76 -11.12
C ILE A 4 -4.74 21.35 -10.91
N LYS A 5 -5.75 20.49 -10.97
CA LYS A 5 -7.11 20.87 -10.57
C LYS A 5 -7.04 21.14 -9.07
N LYS A 6 -7.15 22.43 -8.68
CA LYS A 6 -7.22 22.92 -7.30
C LYS A 6 -7.93 21.89 -6.43
N SER A 7 -7.18 21.15 -5.60
CA SER A 7 -7.75 20.14 -4.73
C SER A 7 -8.76 20.87 -3.85
N LYS A 8 -10.06 20.56 -4.01
CA LYS A 8 -11.06 20.97 -3.02
C LYS A 8 -10.51 20.58 -1.65
N GLU A 9 -10.52 21.51 -0.70
CA GLU A 9 -10.09 21.23 0.67
C GLU A 9 -10.73 19.94 1.14
N VAL A 10 -9.89 19.00 1.55
CA VAL A 10 -10.36 17.70 2.04
C VAL A 10 -10.88 17.94 3.45
N LYS A 11 -12.20 18.09 3.57
CA LYS A 11 -12.85 18.10 4.89
C LYS A 11 -12.79 16.68 5.45
N ILE A 12 -12.01 16.50 6.51
CA ILE A 12 -11.96 15.24 7.27
C ILE A 12 -13.29 15.15 8.04
N THR A 13 -14.08 14.13 7.72
CA THR A 13 -15.38 13.88 8.38
C THR A 13 -15.24 12.71 9.36
N THR A 14 -16.12 12.65 10.37
CA THR A 14 -16.18 11.52 11.31
C THR A 14 -16.34 10.19 10.58
N GLN A 15 -17.17 10.17 9.54
CA GLN A 15 -17.33 8.99 8.68
C GLN A 15 -15.98 8.55 8.06
N MET A 16 -15.20 9.49 7.50
CA MET A 16 -13.89 9.18 6.92
C MET A 16 -12.93 8.58 7.95
N MET A 17 -12.94 9.09 9.19
CA MET A 17 -12.11 8.53 10.28
C MET A 17 -12.54 7.11 10.63
N VAL A 18 -13.84 6.83 10.72
CA VAL A 18 -14.36 5.48 11.01
C VAL A 18 -13.94 4.49 9.91
N TYR A 19 -14.17 4.81 8.63
CA TYR A 19 -13.75 3.94 7.53
C TYR A 19 -12.22 3.78 7.47
N GLY A 20 -11.47 4.85 7.74
CA GLY A 20 -10.00 4.79 7.76
C GLY A 20 -9.48 3.88 8.86
N SER A 21 -9.97 4.04 10.09
CA SER A 21 -9.59 3.18 11.22
C SER A 21 -9.95 1.71 10.99
N ALA A 22 -11.14 1.43 10.44
CA ALA A 22 -11.57 0.08 10.10
C ALA A 22 -10.69 -0.54 8.99
N ALA A 23 -10.34 0.24 7.96
CA ALA A 23 -9.45 -0.20 6.89
C ALA A 23 -8.04 -0.51 7.42
N ILE A 24 -7.50 0.35 8.29
CA ILE A 24 -6.20 0.15 8.94
C ILE A 24 -6.24 -1.13 9.80
N ALA A 25 -7.24 -1.28 10.65
CA ALA A 25 -7.39 -2.45 11.52
C ALA A 25 -7.50 -3.75 10.72
N LEU A 26 -8.31 -3.76 9.65
CA LEU A 26 -8.45 -4.91 8.79
C LEU A 26 -7.14 -5.23 8.06
N ALA A 27 -6.49 -4.23 7.47
CA ALA A 27 -5.18 -4.39 6.82
C ALA A 27 -4.13 -4.96 7.78
N PHE A 28 -4.11 -4.47 9.01
CA PHE A 28 -3.20 -4.91 10.07
C PHE A 28 -3.47 -6.35 10.53
N ILE A 29 -4.74 -6.74 10.69
CA ILE A 29 -5.06 -8.14 11.01
C ILE A 29 -4.63 -9.06 9.86
N LEU A 30 -4.90 -8.66 8.61
CA LEU A 30 -4.48 -9.44 7.44
C LEU A 30 -2.95 -9.54 7.30
N SER A 31 -2.17 -8.60 7.82
CA SER A 31 -0.70 -8.69 7.78
C SER A 31 -0.12 -9.71 8.76
N TYR A 32 -0.87 -10.13 9.78
CA TYR A 32 -0.48 -11.29 10.61
C TYR A 32 -0.63 -12.62 9.87
N VAL A 33 -1.50 -12.70 8.86
CA VAL A 33 -1.65 -13.91 8.05
C VAL A 33 -0.58 -13.91 6.97
N ARG A 34 0.56 -14.55 7.27
CA ARG A 34 1.73 -14.60 6.40
C ARG A 34 1.71 -15.90 5.60
N LEU A 35 1.50 -15.80 4.30
CA LEU A 35 1.55 -16.97 3.40
C LEU A 35 3.00 -17.41 3.17
N TYR A 36 3.90 -16.43 3.05
CA TYR A 36 5.32 -16.66 2.86
C TYR A 36 6.12 -15.46 3.39
N ARG A 37 7.30 -15.70 3.98
CA ARG A 37 8.19 -14.66 4.50
C ARG A 37 9.60 -14.90 3.97
N LEU A 38 10.21 -13.86 3.41
CA LEU A 38 11.58 -13.90 2.93
C LEU A 38 12.58 -13.52 4.05
N PRO A 39 13.87 -13.93 3.94
CA PRO A 39 14.85 -13.79 5.03
C PRO A 39 15.17 -12.34 5.42
N GLN A 40 15.36 -11.46 4.44
CA GLN A 40 15.66 -10.02 4.63
C GLN A 40 14.39 -9.16 4.70
N GLY A 41 13.31 -9.72 5.25
CA GLY A 41 11.99 -9.10 5.23
C GLY A 41 11.28 -9.28 3.89
N GLY A 42 10.09 -8.67 3.75
CA GLY A 42 9.18 -8.98 2.67
C GLY A 42 8.30 -10.19 3.02
N THR A 43 6.99 -9.99 2.94
CA THR A 43 6.00 -11.00 3.30
C THR A 43 4.90 -10.98 2.25
N VAL A 44 4.51 -12.17 1.81
CA VAL A 44 3.34 -12.35 0.95
C VAL A 44 2.14 -12.59 1.85
N THR A 45 1.10 -11.78 1.68
CA THR A 45 -0.12 -11.77 2.49
C THR A 45 -1.35 -12.04 1.63
N PRO A 46 -2.48 -12.52 2.19
CA PRO A 46 -3.67 -12.86 1.43
C PRO A 46 -4.42 -11.66 0.84
N ALA A 47 -4.04 -10.42 1.21
CA ALA A 47 -4.38 -9.11 0.59
C ALA A 47 -4.36 -7.98 1.63
N SER A 48 -3.32 -7.89 2.46
CA SER A 48 -3.24 -6.87 3.53
C SER A 48 -3.28 -5.43 3.01
N MET A 49 -2.91 -5.19 1.75
CA MET A 49 -2.95 -3.86 1.13
C MET A 49 -4.35 -3.44 0.67
N LEU A 50 -5.24 -4.41 0.40
CA LEU A 50 -6.51 -4.17 -0.26
C LEU A 50 -7.48 -3.27 0.53
N PRO A 51 -7.63 -3.42 1.86
CA PRO A 51 -8.47 -2.50 2.65
C PRO A 51 -8.02 -1.03 2.52
N MET A 52 -6.71 -0.79 2.51
CA MET A 52 -6.13 0.55 2.35
C MET A 52 -6.32 1.10 0.93
N ILE A 53 -6.19 0.24 -0.09
CA ILE A 53 -6.48 0.60 -1.50
C ILE A 53 -7.93 1.02 -1.63
N ILE A 54 -8.88 0.23 -1.09
CA ILE A 54 -10.32 0.53 -1.12
C ILE A 54 -10.61 1.86 -0.44
N PHE A 55 -10.07 2.08 0.76
CA PHE A 55 -10.22 3.35 1.48
C PHE A 55 -9.72 4.54 0.66
N SER A 56 -8.53 4.43 0.07
CA SER A 56 -7.91 5.46 -0.75
C SER A 56 -8.73 5.76 -2.01
N VAL A 57 -9.29 4.74 -2.66
CA VAL A 57 -10.20 4.88 -3.80
C VAL A 57 -11.50 5.58 -3.42
N MET A 58 -12.06 5.31 -2.24
CA MET A 58 -13.31 5.89 -1.78
C MET A 58 -13.17 7.38 -1.42
N PHE A 59 -12.16 7.73 -0.61
CA PHE A 59 -12.02 9.07 -0.04
C PHE A 59 -11.00 9.95 -0.78
N GLY A 60 -10.07 9.34 -1.51
CA GLY A 60 -9.06 10.02 -2.32
C GLY A 60 -7.63 9.80 -1.88
N PRO A 61 -6.67 10.36 -2.63
CA PRO A 61 -5.26 10.12 -2.39
C PRO A 61 -4.78 10.74 -1.09
N ILE A 62 -5.20 11.97 -0.75
CA ILE A 62 -4.75 12.64 0.48
C ILE A 62 -5.18 11.87 1.74
N PRO A 63 -6.47 11.52 1.95
CA PRO A 63 -6.86 10.66 3.07
C PRO A 63 -6.13 9.33 3.08
N GLY A 64 -5.99 8.70 1.90
CA GLY A 64 -5.29 7.43 1.73
C GLY A 64 -3.82 7.49 2.17
N ILE A 65 -3.11 8.56 1.82
CA ILE A 65 -1.72 8.81 2.22
C ILE A 65 -1.62 8.93 3.73
N ILE A 66 -2.50 9.73 4.36
CA ILE A 66 -2.49 9.92 5.83
C ILE A 66 -2.78 8.61 6.56
N ALA A 67 -3.80 7.87 6.11
CA ALA A 67 -4.14 6.57 6.72
C ALA A 67 -3.05 5.52 6.45
N GLY A 68 -2.43 5.54 5.27
CA GLY A 68 -1.30 4.70 4.90
C GLY A 68 -0.06 4.98 5.75
N PHE A 69 0.21 6.24 6.07
CA PHE A 69 1.27 6.63 7.00
C PHE A 69 1.06 6.00 8.39
N ALA A 70 -0.15 6.14 8.94
CA ALA A 70 -0.50 5.54 10.22
C ALA A 70 -0.40 4.00 10.19
N TYR A 71 -0.85 3.37 9.10
CA TYR A 71 -0.69 1.94 8.90
C TYR A 71 0.79 1.52 8.82
N GLY A 72 1.64 2.29 8.16
CA GLY A 72 3.08 2.05 8.12
C GLY A 72 3.74 2.09 9.50
N LEU A 73 3.30 2.99 10.38
CA LEU A 73 3.76 3.01 11.77
C LEU A 73 3.34 1.74 12.53
N LEU A 74 2.12 1.27 12.36
CA LEU A 74 1.67 0.01 12.97
C LEU A 74 2.47 -1.18 12.46
N GLN A 75 2.80 -1.19 11.17
CA GLN A 75 3.63 -2.22 10.56
C GLN A 75 5.05 -2.26 11.12
N TYR A 76 5.63 -1.09 11.36
CA TYR A 76 6.88 -0.99 12.10
C TYR A 76 6.76 -1.55 13.53
N MET A 77 5.68 -1.25 14.25
CA MET A 77 5.46 -1.79 15.59
C MET A 77 5.29 -3.32 15.61
N GLN A 78 4.78 -3.91 14.52
CA GLN A 78 4.52 -5.35 14.44
C GLN A 78 5.78 -6.18 14.25
N ASP A 79 6.65 -5.80 13.31
CA ASP A 79 7.82 -6.61 12.91
C ASP A 79 8.96 -5.73 12.38
N GLY A 80 9.14 -4.58 13.05
CA GLY A 80 10.07 -3.54 12.65
C GLY A 80 11.52 -3.99 12.73
N TYR A 81 12.16 -4.09 11.58
CA TYR A 81 13.60 -4.16 11.43
C TYR A 81 14.12 -2.83 10.87
N VAL A 82 14.96 -2.15 11.67
CA VAL A 82 15.53 -0.84 11.32
C VAL A 82 17.03 -0.83 11.51
N VAL A 83 17.75 -0.60 10.40
CA VAL A 83 19.21 -0.43 10.39
C VAL A 83 19.62 1.04 10.28
N HIS A 84 18.75 1.88 9.73
CA HIS A 84 19.00 3.31 9.55
C HIS A 84 17.68 4.10 9.58
N TRP A 85 17.69 5.34 10.08
CA TRP A 85 16.47 6.17 10.19
C TRP A 85 15.82 6.45 8.83
N ALA A 86 16.62 6.60 7.77
CA ALA A 86 16.09 6.81 6.42
C ALA A 86 15.48 5.51 5.84
N GLN A 87 16.07 4.35 6.17
CA GLN A 87 15.50 3.05 5.82
C GLN A 87 14.15 2.84 6.50
N PHE A 88 14.03 3.22 7.78
CA PHE A 88 12.74 3.21 8.48
C PHE A 88 11.66 3.98 7.72
N LEU A 89 11.96 5.20 7.26
CA LEU A 89 10.99 5.99 6.50
C LEU A 89 10.60 5.30 5.19
N LEU A 90 11.59 4.79 4.44
CA LEU A 90 11.36 4.13 3.16
C LEU A 90 10.56 2.83 3.30
N ASP A 91 10.87 1.97 4.29
CA ASP A 91 10.22 0.66 4.41
C ASP A 91 8.90 0.67 5.18
N TYR A 92 8.65 1.71 6.00
CA TYR A 92 7.46 1.81 6.82
C TYR A 92 6.61 3.04 6.44
N PRO A 93 6.61 4.19 7.16
CA PRO A 93 5.63 5.24 6.90
C PRO A 93 5.46 5.66 5.43
N ILE A 94 6.55 5.85 4.68
CA ILE A 94 6.47 6.34 3.29
C ILE A 94 6.01 5.22 2.35
N ALA A 95 6.57 4.01 2.43
CA ALA A 95 6.11 2.85 1.65
C ALA A 95 4.60 2.65 1.75
N PHE A 96 4.07 2.64 2.97
CA PHE A 96 2.64 2.42 3.19
C PHE A 96 1.78 3.64 2.88
N SER A 97 2.32 4.86 2.99
CA SER A 97 1.65 6.09 2.51
C SER A 97 1.34 6.04 1.02
N LEU A 98 2.22 5.42 0.22
CA LEU A 98 2.02 5.33 -1.24
C LEU A 98 0.87 4.40 -1.64
N LEU A 99 0.32 3.59 -0.72
CA LEU A 99 -0.97 2.92 -0.95
C LEU A 99 -2.10 3.94 -1.22
N GLY A 100 -1.96 5.17 -0.70
CA GLY A 100 -2.85 6.28 -0.98
C GLY A 100 -2.95 6.65 -2.47
N LEU A 101 -1.94 6.36 -3.29
CA LEU A 101 -1.97 6.63 -4.74
C LEU A 101 -3.11 5.90 -5.46
N ALA A 102 -3.63 4.81 -4.90
CA ALA A 102 -4.85 4.15 -5.39
C ALA A 102 -6.02 5.14 -5.57
N GLY A 103 -6.10 6.18 -4.73
CA GLY A 103 -7.11 7.23 -4.80
C GLY A 103 -7.10 8.08 -6.07
N LEU A 104 -6.08 7.97 -6.92
CA LEU A 104 -6.02 8.58 -8.24
C LEU A 104 -6.90 7.83 -9.26
N PHE A 105 -7.03 6.50 -9.13
CA PHE A 105 -7.75 5.65 -10.08
C PHE A 105 -9.13 5.24 -9.55
N ARG A 106 -9.95 6.22 -9.18
CA ARG A 106 -11.21 5.96 -8.45
C ARG A 106 -12.27 5.14 -9.18
N LYS A 107 -12.12 4.94 -10.48
CA LYS A 107 -13.06 4.21 -11.35
C LYS A 107 -12.54 2.84 -11.78
N ASN A 108 -11.28 2.53 -11.52
CA ASN A 108 -10.65 1.29 -11.94
C ASN A 108 -9.83 0.74 -10.77
N LEU A 109 -10.44 -0.19 -10.02
CA LEU A 109 -9.85 -0.76 -8.81
C LEU A 109 -8.61 -1.61 -9.13
N LEU A 110 -8.54 -2.20 -10.34
CA LEU A 110 -7.37 -2.94 -10.79
C LEU A 110 -6.19 -1.97 -11.01
N ALA A 111 -6.39 -0.89 -11.75
CA ALA A 111 -5.36 0.15 -11.92
C ALA A 111 -4.96 0.80 -10.58
N ALA A 112 -5.93 1.00 -9.68
CA ALA A 112 -5.68 1.50 -8.33
C ALA A 112 -4.78 0.55 -7.52
N THR A 113 -4.98 -0.76 -7.67
CA THR A 113 -4.17 -1.80 -7.02
C THR A 113 -2.73 -1.76 -7.54
N PHE A 114 -2.55 -1.71 -8.86
CA PHE A 114 -1.23 -1.64 -9.46
C PHE A 114 -0.47 -0.38 -9.07
N ILE A 115 -1.08 0.82 -9.12
CA ILE A 115 -0.35 2.05 -8.77
C ILE A 115 0.05 2.09 -7.29
N ALA A 116 -0.80 1.58 -6.39
CA ALA A 116 -0.51 1.54 -4.96
C ALA A 116 0.63 0.57 -4.65
N GLY A 117 0.55 -0.65 -5.19
CA GLY A 117 1.59 -1.64 -5.02
C GLY A 117 2.91 -1.21 -5.66
N PHE A 118 2.87 -0.61 -6.85
CA PHE A 118 4.06 -0.09 -7.52
C PHE A 118 4.71 1.06 -6.73
N GLY A 119 3.93 1.99 -6.19
CA GLY A 119 4.44 3.05 -5.32
C GLY A 119 5.18 2.46 -4.12
N LYS A 120 4.55 1.53 -3.39
CA LYS A 120 5.17 0.83 -2.26
C LYS A 120 6.45 0.08 -2.69
N PHE A 121 6.42 -0.61 -3.82
CA PHE A 121 7.57 -1.32 -4.37
C PHE A 121 8.77 -0.39 -4.64
N ILE A 122 8.56 0.81 -5.20
CA ILE A 122 9.66 1.75 -5.44
C ILE A 122 10.40 2.08 -4.14
N MET A 123 9.68 2.26 -3.03
CA MET A 123 10.31 2.58 -1.75
C MET A 123 11.16 1.41 -1.23
N HIS A 124 10.65 0.19 -1.28
CA HIS A 124 11.41 -1.01 -0.90
C HIS A 124 12.59 -1.28 -1.83
N PHE A 125 12.43 -1.03 -3.13
CA PHE A 125 13.50 -1.14 -4.11
C PHE A 125 14.64 -0.16 -3.82
N LEU A 126 14.32 1.11 -3.53
CA LEU A 126 15.32 2.11 -3.14
C LEU A 126 15.96 1.76 -1.79
N SER A 127 15.17 1.31 -0.82
CA SER A 127 15.69 0.84 0.47
C SER A 127 16.69 -0.31 0.27
N GLY A 128 16.35 -1.28 -0.57
CA GLY A 128 17.21 -2.41 -0.90
C GLY A 128 18.54 -2.01 -1.55
N ILE A 129 18.53 -0.99 -2.42
CA ILE A 129 19.76 -0.47 -3.05
C ILE A 129 20.66 0.22 -2.02
N ILE A 130 20.08 1.03 -1.14
CA ILE A 130 20.83 1.91 -0.25
C ILE A 130 21.33 1.17 1.00
N PHE A 131 20.51 0.26 1.56
CA PHE A 131 20.74 -0.32 2.90
C PHE A 131 20.98 -1.84 2.90
N PHE A 132 20.66 -2.54 1.81
CA PHE A 132 20.78 -4.01 1.74
C PHE A 132 21.75 -4.47 0.65
N SER A 133 22.69 -3.61 0.25
CA SER A 133 23.72 -3.92 -0.74
C SER A 133 24.64 -5.06 -0.31
N GLU A 134 24.86 -5.22 1.00
CA GLU A 134 25.68 -6.29 1.59
C GLU A 134 25.14 -7.70 1.34
N TYR A 135 23.85 -7.83 1.04
CA TYR A 135 23.20 -9.12 0.75
C TYR A 135 23.25 -9.49 -0.74
N ALA A 136 23.77 -8.61 -1.59
CA ALA A 136 23.91 -8.91 -3.01
C ALA A 136 25.02 -9.97 -3.23
N PRO A 137 24.76 -11.06 -3.96
CA PRO A 137 25.78 -12.06 -4.26
C PRO A 137 26.96 -11.47 -5.03
N GLU A 138 28.15 -12.06 -4.86
CA GLU A 138 29.35 -11.61 -5.57
C GLU A 138 29.12 -11.51 -7.08
N GLY A 139 29.52 -10.38 -7.66
CA GLY A 139 29.33 -10.10 -9.09
C GLY A 139 27.92 -9.66 -9.50
N THR A 140 26.94 -9.63 -8.59
CA THR A 140 25.57 -9.17 -8.91
C THR A 140 25.44 -7.66 -8.69
N PRO A 141 24.99 -6.88 -9.69
CA PRO A 141 24.65 -5.47 -9.47
C PRO A 141 23.58 -5.32 -8.39
N VAL A 142 23.84 -4.49 -7.38
CA VAL A 142 22.94 -4.28 -6.22
C VAL A 142 21.52 -3.90 -6.65
N ALA A 143 21.37 -3.11 -7.71
CA ALA A 143 20.06 -2.77 -8.26
C ALA A 143 19.30 -4.00 -8.78
N ILE A 144 19.98 -4.97 -9.40
CA ILE A 144 19.34 -6.20 -9.86
C ILE A 144 18.94 -7.06 -8.65
N TYR A 145 19.81 -7.18 -7.65
CA TYR A 145 19.49 -7.87 -6.40
C TYR A 145 18.24 -7.28 -5.74
N SER A 146 18.21 -5.96 -5.53
CA SER A 146 17.05 -5.28 -4.92
C SER A 146 15.79 -5.42 -5.77
N LEU A 147 15.90 -5.34 -7.10
CA LEU A 147 14.77 -5.49 -8.03
C LEU A 147 14.15 -6.88 -7.89
N VAL A 148 14.96 -7.93 -7.93
CA VAL A 148 14.48 -9.31 -7.86
C VAL A 148 13.94 -9.61 -6.47
N TYR A 149 14.68 -9.25 -5.41
CA TYR A 149 14.28 -9.50 -4.03
C TYR A 149 12.95 -8.80 -3.72
N ASN A 150 12.89 -7.46 -3.86
CA ASN A 150 11.69 -6.69 -3.54
C ASN A 150 10.56 -6.91 -4.54
N GLY A 151 10.91 -7.11 -5.81
CA GLY A 151 9.94 -7.33 -6.88
C GLY A 151 9.21 -8.65 -6.72
N SER A 152 9.89 -9.71 -6.23
CA SER A 152 9.27 -11.03 -6.09
C SER A 152 8.07 -11.02 -5.14
N PHE A 153 8.23 -10.57 -3.89
CA PHE A 153 7.14 -10.58 -2.92
C PHE A 153 6.10 -9.47 -3.18
N MET A 154 6.51 -8.30 -3.70
CA MET A 154 5.54 -7.25 -4.08
C MET A 154 4.73 -7.62 -5.30
N LEU A 155 5.31 -8.26 -6.29
CA LEU A 155 4.54 -8.77 -7.43
C LEU A 155 3.52 -9.80 -6.96
N ALA A 156 3.91 -10.74 -6.09
CA ALA A 156 2.98 -11.72 -5.53
C ALA A 156 1.82 -11.04 -4.77
N ASP A 157 2.11 -10.10 -3.88
CA ASP A 157 1.09 -9.34 -3.12
C ASP A 157 0.14 -8.54 -4.04
N ILE A 158 0.68 -7.90 -5.08
CA ILE A 158 -0.10 -7.16 -6.08
C ILE A 158 -1.00 -8.10 -6.86
N LEU A 159 -0.49 -9.24 -7.31
CA LEU A 159 -1.25 -10.23 -8.08
C LEU A 159 -2.37 -10.85 -7.23
N ILE A 160 -2.12 -11.13 -5.95
CA ILE A 160 -3.15 -11.61 -5.02
C ILE A 160 -4.25 -10.56 -4.88
N CYS A 161 -3.90 -9.29 -4.61
CA CYS A 161 -4.87 -8.20 -4.53
C CYS A 161 -5.65 -8.03 -5.85
N ALA A 162 -4.96 -8.08 -6.99
CA ALA A 162 -5.56 -7.97 -8.31
C ALA A 162 -6.55 -9.11 -8.59
N ALA A 163 -6.18 -10.35 -8.27
CA ALA A 163 -7.05 -11.52 -8.42
C ALA A 163 -8.34 -11.36 -7.58
N ILE A 164 -8.22 -10.90 -6.33
CA ILE A 164 -9.38 -10.66 -5.46
C ILE A 164 -10.26 -9.54 -6.02
N VAL A 165 -9.66 -8.46 -6.52
CA VAL A 165 -10.40 -7.33 -7.13
C VAL A 165 -11.16 -7.75 -8.38
N LEU A 166 -10.68 -8.76 -9.13
CA LEU A 166 -11.37 -9.27 -10.31
C LEU A 166 -12.64 -10.08 -9.97
N VAL A 167 -12.79 -10.53 -8.72
CA VAL A 167 -14.01 -11.21 -8.27
C VAL A 167 -15.20 -10.23 -8.33
N PRO A 168 -16.27 -10.52 -9.11
CA PRO A 168 -17.38 -9.59 -9.32
C PRO A 168 -18.06 -9.11 -8.03
N GLN A 169 -18.10 -9.97 -7.01
CA GLN A 169 -18.64 -9.69 -5.69
C GLN A 169 -17.89 -8.55 -5.00
N ILE A 170 -16.55 -8.50 -5.16
CA ILE A 170 -15.71 -7.45 -4.60
C ILE A 170 -16.00 -6.12 -5.30
N ASN A 171 -16.11 -6.11 -6.63
CA ASN A 171 -16.46 -4.91 -7.38
C ASN A 171 -17.87 -4.40 -7.02
N LYS A 172 -18.85 -5.30 -6.87
CA LYS A 172 -20.21 -4.94 -6.44
C LYS A 172 -20.21 -4.34 -5.03
N MET A 173 -19.55 -5.00 -4.08
CA MET A 173 -19.40 -4.51 -2.70
C MET A 173 -18.76 -3.13 -2.69
N PHE A 174 -17.66 -2.95 -3.43
CA PHE A 174 -16.95 -1.69 -3.54
C PHE A 174 -17.85 -0.57 -4.09
N ASN A 175 -18.58 -0.83 -5.18
CA ASN A 175 -19.47 0.15 -5.78
C ASN A 175 -20.60 0.56 -4.81
N ASN A 176 -21.14 -0.39 -4.05
CA ASN A 176 -22.15 -0.13 -3.02
C ASN A 176 -21.60 0.71 -1.85
N LEU A 177 -20.39 0.41 -1.37
CA LEU A 177 -19.75 1.21 -0.32
C LEU A 177 -19.46 2.64 -0.79
N LYS A 178 -18.97 2.79 -2.02
CA LYS A 178 -18.67 4.09 -2.62
C LYS A 178 -19.92 4.93 -2.86
N SER A 179 -21.01 4.33 -3.32
CA SER A 179 -22.29 5.06 -3.49
C SER A 179 -22.80 5.56 -2.15
N ASN A 180 -22.82 4.72 -1.11
CA ASN A 180 -23.25 5.09 0.24
C ASN A 180 -22.47 6.26 0.85
N VAL A 181 -21.16 6.35 0.60
CA VAL A 181 -20.35 7.49 1.04
C VAL A 181 -20.63 8.75 0.22
N THR A 182 -20.92 8.60 -1.07
CA THR A 182 -21.17 9.73 -1.97
C THR A 182 -22.55 10.34 -1.73
N THR A 183 -23.58 9.51 -1.50
CA THR A 183 -24.96 9.96 -1.25
C THR A 183 -25.13 10.70 0.07
N ARG A 184 -24.23 10.49 1.05
CA ARG A 184 -24.26 11.17 2.36
C ARG A 184 -23.49 12.50 2.41
N ARG A 185 -22.98 12.99 1.28
CA ARG A 185 -22.31 14.31 1.14
C ARG A 185 -23.20 15.30 0.43
#